data_AF-A0A526TXW2-F1
#
_entry.id   AF-A0A526TXW2-F1
#
_cell.length_a   1.000
_cell.length_b   1.000
_cell.length_c   1.000
_cell.angle_alpha   90.00
_cell.angle_beta   90.00
_cell.angle_gamma   90.00
#
_symmetry.space_group_name_H-M   'P 1'
#
loop_
_entity.id
_entity.type
_entity.pdbx_description
1 polymer ?
#
loop_
_entity_poly.entity_id
_entity_poly.type
_entity_poly.pdbx_seq_one_letter_code
_entity_poly.pdbx_strand_id
1 'polypeptide(L)'
;MLGQIVLALFYATIASQWNLLFGFSGIFSLAQMAIFAFGGYATAMLCFYFGWNVWAALVPGALGAVLFSLVVGLACLRLTGVYVALLTLAIAQTMY
;
A
#
# COMPACT_ATOMS: atom_id res chain seq x y z
N MET A 1 -17.94 21.10 -5.35
CA MET A 1 -17.11 20.74 -6.53
C MET A 1 -15.71 20.28 -6.16
N LEU A 2 -14.91 21.06 -5.40
CA LEU A 2 -13.51 20.70 -5.07
C LEU A 2 -13.33 19.29 -4.47
N GLY A 3 -14.16 18.90 -3.51
CA GLY A 3 -14.07 17.56 -2.90
C GLY A 3 -14.31 16.40 -3.87
N GLN A 4 -15.19 16.58 -4.86
CA GLN A 4 -15.42 15.55 -5.88
C GLN A 4 -14.22 15.39 -6.81
N ILE A 5 -13.52 16.49 -7.13
CA ILE A 5 -12.28 16.44 -7.93
C ILE A 5 -11.18 15.70 -7.17
N VAL A 6 -11.03 15.97 -5.86
CA VAL A 6 -10.04 15.26 -5.03
C VAL A 6 -10.33 13.77 -4.96
N LEU A 7 -11.60 13.38 -4.74
CA LEU A 7 -12.02 11.97 -4.77
C LEU A 7 -11.76 11.34 -6.14
N ALA A 8 -12.04 12.05 -7.24
CA ALA A 8 -11.76 11.56 -8.59
C ALA A 8 -10.26 11.29 -8.80
N LEU A 9 -9.38 12.21 -8.37
CA LEU A 9 -7.92 12.03 -8.44
C LEU A 9 -7.43 10.87 -7.56
N PHE A 10 -8.02 10.71 -6.38
CA PHE A 10 -7.72 9.61 -5.46
C PHE A 10 -8.08 8.25 -6.08
N TYR A 11 -9.29 8.12 -6.60
CA TYR A 11 -9.73 6.90 -7.29
C TYR A 11 -8.95 6.64 -8.59
N ALA A 12 -8.59 7.68 -9.34
CA ALA A 12 -7.75 7.55 -10.54
C ALA A 12 -6.37 6.96 -10.20
N THR A 13 -5.79 7.36 -9.06
CA THR A 13 -4.51 6.82 -8.58
C THR A 13 -4.62 5.35 -8.17
N ILE A 14 -5.74 4.95 -7.55
CA ILE A 14 -5.98 3.55 -7.20
C ILE A 14 -6.20 2.71 -8.47
N ALA A 15 -7.00 3.23 -9.40
CA ALA A 15 -7.30 2.56 -10.66
C ALA A 15 -6.05 2.34 -11.53
N SER A 16 -5.14 3.32 -11.58
CA SER A 16 -3.88 3.17 -12.32
C SER A 16 -2.97 2.10 -11.70
N GLN A 17 -2.88 2.05 -10.36
CA GLN A 17 -2.15 0.98 -9.67
C GLN A 17 -2.74 -0.41 -9.96
N TRP A 18 -4.07 -0.55 -9.92
CA TRP A 18 -4.75 -1.79 -10.30
C TRP A 18 -4.51 -2.17 -11.75
N ASN A 19 -4.51 -1.20 -12.67
CA ASN A 19 -4.22 -1.47 -14.07
C ASN A 19 -2.80 -2.03 -14.29
N LEU A 20 -1.81 -1.56 -13.53
CA LEU A 20 -0.45 -2.07 -13.59
C LEU A 20 -0.33 -3.52 -13.09
N LEU A 21 -1.00 -3.85 -11.98
CA LEU A 21 -0.94 -5.20 -11.41
C LEU A 21 -1.79 -6.20 -12.19
N PHE A 22 -3.05 -5.86 -12.47
CA PHE A 22 -3.99 -6.73 -13.15
C PHE A 22 -3.84 -6.71 -14.66
N GLY A 23 -3.75 -5.52 -15.25
CA GLY A 23 -3.76 -5.35 -16.70
C GLY A 23 -2.44 -5.78 -17.33
N PHE A 24 -1.31 -5.34 -16.78
CA PHE A 24 0.01 -5.67 -17.35
C PHE A 24 0.62 -6.95 -16.77
N SER A 25 0.57 -7.14 -15.45
CA SER A 25 1.23 -8.29 -14.81
C SER A 25 0.33 -9.53 -14.72
N GLY A 26 -1.00 -9.39 -14.85
CA GLY A 26 -1.95 -10.50 -14.73
C GLY A 26 -2.08 -11.07 -13.32
N ILE A 27 -1.64 -10.34 -12.29
CA ILE A 27 -1.56 -10.82 -10.90
C ILE A 27 -2.69 -10.21 -10.07
N PHE A 28 -3.49 -11.06 -9.43
CA PHE A 28 -4.49 -10.65 -8.44
C PHE A 28 -3.83 -10.45 -7.06
N SER A 29 -3.57 -9.20 -6.67
CA SER A 29 -2.96 -8.86 -5.37
C SER A 29 -3.95 -8.14 -4.45
N LEU A 30 -4.13 -8.66 -3.24
CA LEU A 30 -4.96 -8.07 -2.18
C LEU A 30 -4.14 -7.29 -1.15
N ALA A 31 -2.82 -7.21 -1.30
CA ALA A 31 -1.93 -6.62 -0.29
C ALA A 31 -2.00 -5.09 -0.22
N GLN A 32 -2.72 -4.44 -1.13
CA GLN A 32 -2.78 -2.98 -1.21
C GLN A 32 -3.34 -2.34 0.06
N MET A 33 -4.33 -2.97 0.70
CA MET A 33 -4.89 -2.50 1.96
C MET A 33 -3.89 -2.60 3.11
N ALA A 34 -3.10 -3.68 3.15
CA ALA A 34 -2.01 -3.87 4.12
C ALA A 34 -0.91 -2.80 3.98
N ILE A 35 -0.46 -2.53 2.74
CA ILE A 35 0.56 -1.52 2.46
C ILE A 35 0.08 -0.12 2.84
N PHE A 36 -1.18 0.20 2.52
CA PHE A 36 -1.80 1.47 2.88
C PHE A 36 -1.91 1.65 4.40
N ALA A 37 -2.38 0.62 5.11
CA ALA A 37 -2.50 0.62 6.57
C ALA A 37 -1.14 0.79 7.25
N PHE A 38 -0.11 0.08 6.79
CA PHE A 38 1.24 0.16 7.34
C PHE A 38 1.84 1.57 7.18
N GLY A 39 1.73 2.18 6.00
CA GLY A 39 2.25 3.53 5.76
C GLY A 39 1.52 4.62 6.57
N GLY A 40 0.19 4.50 6.68
CA GLY A 40 -0.60 5.38 7.54
C GLY A 40 -0.24 5.25 9.00
N TYR A 41 -0.13 4.01 9.51
CA TYR A 41 0.24 3.73 10.88
C TYR A 41 1.66 4.20 11.21
N ALA A 42 2.63 3.93 10.35
CA ALA A 42 4.00 4.41 10.52
C ALA A 42 4.04 5.95 10.61
N THR A 43 3.39 6.64 9.69
CA THR A 43 3.32 8.12 9.70
C THR A 43 2.65 8.65 10.97
N ALA A 44 1.54 8.02 11.40
CA ALA A 44 0.83 8.41 12.62
C ALA A 44 1.68 8.18 13.87
N MET A 45 2.38 7.05 13.96
CA MET A 45 3.27 6.71 15.07
C MET A 45 4.42 7.74 15.18
N LEU A 46 5.04 8.11 14.06
CA LEU A 46 6.08 9.15 14.06
C LEU A 46 5.52 10.52 14.49
N CYS A 47 4.32 10.88 14.04
CA CYS A 47 3.67 12.11 14.48
C CYS A 47 3.38 12.10 16.00
N PHE A 48 2.96 10.95 16.55
CA PHE A 48 2.56 10.84 17.96
C PHE A 48 3.76 10.80 18.92
N TYR A 49 4.82 10.05 18.58
CA TYR A 49 5.98 9.88 19.46
C TYR A 49 7.01 11.01 19.34
N PHE A 50 7.25 11.53 18.12
CA PHE A 50 8.25 12.57 17.89
C PHE A 50 7.67 13.99 17.85
N GLY A 51 6.34 14.13 17.92
CA GLY A 51 5.67 15.45 17.84
C GLY A 51 5.92 16.18 16.53
N TRP A 52 6.37 15.46 15.49
CA TRP A 52 6.69 16.04 14.19
C TRP A 52 5.44 16.49 13.45
N ASN A 53 5.57 17.56 12.68
CA ASN A 53 4.51 17.97 11.76
C ASN A 53 4.24 16.85 10.74
N VAL A 54 2.98 16.63 10.38
CA VAL A 54 2.52 15.60 9.44
C VAL A 54 3.36 15.59 8.16
N TRP A 55 3.75 16.76 7.65
CA TRP A 55 4.59 16.90 6.47
C TRP A 55 6.01 16.31 6.64
N ALA A 56 6.61 16.46 7.83
CA ALA A 56 7.92 15.92 8.14
C ALA A 56 7.86 14.42 8.48
N ALA A 57 6.77 13.96 9.09
CA ALA A 57 6.53 12.54 9.37
C ALA A 57 6.19 11.72 8.11
N LEU A 58 5.63 12.37 7.08
CA LEU A 58 5.22 11.73 5.82
C LEU A 58 6.38 11.05 5.10
N VAL A 59 7.53 11.71 4.99
CA VAL A 59 8.69 11.18 4.25
C VAL A 59 9.24 9.88 4.88
N PRO A 60 9.55 9.83 6.18
CA PRO A 60 9.97 8.59 6.83
C PRO A 60 8.87 7.52 6.88
N GLY A 61 7.60 7.91 7.05
CA GLY A 61 6.48 6.98 6.97
C GLY A 61 6.32 6.34 5.58
N ALA A 62 6.47 7.13 4.52
CA ALA A 62 6.47 6.68 3.14
C ALA A 62 7.67 5.76 2.84
N LEU A 63 8.86 6.09 3.34
CA LEU A 63 10.04 5.22 3.23
C LEU A 63 9.81 3.87 3.92
N GLY A 64 9.20 3.86 5.11
CA GLY A 64 8.80 2.64 5.80
C GLY A 64 7.82 1.79 4.98
N ALA A 65 6.81 2.44 4.37
CA ALA A 65 5.85 1.76 3.50
C ALA A 65 6.49 1.19 2.23
N VAL A 66 7.46 1.90 1.65
CA VAL A 66 8.23 1.42 0.49
C VAL A 66 9.06 0.21 0.86
N LEU A 67 9.77 0.23 2.00
CA LEU A 67 10.54 -0.93 2.45
C LEU A 67 9.64 -2.16 2.68
N PHE A 68 8.50 -1.96 3.32
CA PHE A 68 7.52 -3.04 3.55
C PHE A 68 6.96 -3.59 2.23
N SER A 69 6.57 -2.72 1.29
CA SER A 69 6.06 -3.14 -0.01
C SER A 69 7.12 -3.85 -0.86
N LEU A 70 8.39 -3.48 -0.71
CA LEU A 70 9.51 -4.12 -1.39
C LEU A 70 9.73 -5.56 -0.86
N VAL A 71 9.66 -5.75 0.45
CA VAL A 71 9.73 -7.10 1.07
C VAL A 71 8.57 -7.98 0.59
N VAL A 72 7.34 -7.45 0.59
CA VAL A 72 6.16 -8.17 0.09
C VAL A 72 6.27 -8.44 -1.41
N GLY A 73 6.73 -7.47 -2.21
CA GLY A 73 6.92 -7.60 -3.65
C GLY A 73 7.98 -8.65 -4.01
N LEU A 74 9.10 -8.70 -3.29
CA LEU A 74 10.11 -9.74 -3.44
C LEU A 74 9.57 -11.13 -3.08
N ALA A 75 8.73 -11.23 -2.05
CA ALA A 75 8.06 -12.48 -1.74
C ALA A 75 7.14 -12.90 -2.90
N CYS A 76 6.32 -11.99 -3.42
CA CYS A 76 5.43 -12.24 -4.56
C CYS A 76 6.15 -12.68 -5.84
N LEU A 77 7.35 -12.15 -6.13
CA LEU A 77 8.15 -12.57 -7.29
C LEU A 77 8.56 -14.06 -7.25
N ARG A 78 8.53 -14.70 -6.08
CA ARG A 78 8.82 -16.13 -5.93
C ARG A 78 7.61 -17.03 -6.18
N LEU A 79 6.39 -16.50 -6.28
CA LEU A 79 5.17 -17.28 -6.50
C LEU A 79 4.55 -16.96 -7.88
N THR A 80 3.87 -17.93 -8.46
CA THR A 80 3.22 -17.78 -9.77
C THR A 80 1.70 -17.89 -9.64
N GLY A 81 1.00 -16.94 -10.27
CA GLY A 81 -0.47 -16.97 -10.45
C GLY A 81 -1.25 -16.93 -9.14
N VAL A 82 -2.05 -17.97 -8.89
CA VAL A 82 -3.01 -18.06 -7.77
C VAL A 82 -2.34 -17.96 -6.40
N TYR A 83 -1.10 -18.43 -6.27
CA TYR A 83 -0.37 -18.39 -5.02
C TYR A 83 -0.05 -16.97 -4.53
N VAL A 84 0.06 -16.00 -5.45
CA VAL A 84 0.24 -14.58 -5.07
C VAL A 84 -1.02 -14.02 -4.43
N ALA A 85 -2.20 -14.35 -4.96
CA ALA A 85 -3.47 -13.95 -4.37
C ALA A 85 -3.66 -14.56 -2.97
N LEU A 86 -3.30 -15.83 -2.78
CA LEU A 86 -3.35 -16.50 -1.47
C LEU A 86 -2.38 -15.89 -0.46
N LEU A 87 -1.13 -15.60 -0.85
CA LEU A 87 -0.15 -14.96 0.03
C LEU A 87 -0.65 -13.59 0.48
N THR A 88 -1.16 -12.78 -0.45
CA THR A 88 -1.64 -11.43 -0.14
C THR A 88 -2.90 -11.44 0.72
N LEU A 89 -3.76 -12.45 0.58
CA LEU A 89 -4.89 -12.70 1.47
C LEU A 89 -4.41 -13.09 2.88
N ALA A 90 -3.43 -13.98 3.00
CA ALA A 90 -2.85 -14.36 4.29
C ALA A 90 -2.21 -13.16 5.02
N ILE A 91 -1.53 -12.28 4.29
CA ILE A 91 -1.00 -11.03 4.85
C ILE A 91 -2.14 -10.14 5.35
N ALA A 92 -3.23 -10.00 4.59
CA ALA A 92 -4.38 -9.21 5.03
C ALA A 92 -5.05 -9.80 6.30
N GLN A 93 -5.17 -11.12 6.39
CA GLN A 93 -5.74 -11.81 7.55
C GLN A 93 -4.86 -11.72 8.80
N THR A 94 -3.53 -11.72 8.65
CA THR A 94 -2.61 -11.59 9.79
C THR A 94 -2.53 -10.16 10.34
N MET A 95 -2.97 -9.16 9.58
CA MET A 95 -3.04 -7.75 10.00
C MET A 95 -4.40 -7.36 10.60
N TYR A 96 -5.40 -8.25 10.57
CA TYR A 96 -6.69 -8.08 11.23
C TYR A 96 -6.58 -8.47 12.71
#